data_AF-A0A9E5A971-F1
#
_entry.id   AF-A0A9E5A971-F1
#
_cell.length_a   1.000
_cell.length_b   1.000
_cell.length_c   1.000
_cell.angle_alpha   90.00
_cell.angle_beta   90.00
_cell.angle_gamma   90.00
#
_symmetry.space_group_name_H-M   'P 1'
#
loop_
_entity.id
_entity.type
_entity.pdbx_description
1 polymer ?
#
loop_
_entity_poly.entity_id
_entity_poly.type
_entity_poly.pdbx_seq_one_letter_code
_entity_poly.pdbx_strand_id
1 'polypeptide(L)'
;MSVEIVLMPIAIAAVAGAIKTRNENNKELARTLRNEKNRESSGYFTLGTKIKDTKLLEETLKIYGCKNVLIGDDLETELDKVRIMFEKDENEVFNAVFLGDISLEKAKEFISDINGEYTKLVQEKVYQNLLKNASGHNLQLESEEVKEDNSIVLTFALQE
;
A
#
# COMPACT_ATOMS: atom_id res chain seq x y z
N MET A 1 -5.78 6.07 18.84
CA MET A 1 -5.24 5.79 17.49
C MET A 1 -4.83 7.13 16.88
N SER A 2 -3.53 7.37 16.70
CA SER A 2 -2.98 8.62 16.13
C SER A 2 -2.81 8.45 14.62
N VAL A 3 -3.52 9.26 13.83
CA VAL A 3 -3.31 9.38 12.39
C VAL A 3 -2.37 10.55 12.17
N GLU A 4 -1.16 10.28 11.69
CA GLU A 4 -0.20 11.33 11.33
C GLU A 4 -0.53 11.80 9.91
N ILE A 5 -1.00 13.04 9.77
CA ILE A 5 -1.33 13.65 8.48
C ILE A 5 -0.11 14.44 8.03
N VAL A 6 0.68 13.86 7.13
CA VAL A 6 1.77 14.59 6.45
C VAL A 6 1.16 15.34 5.26
N LEU A 7 0.90 16.64 5.44
CA LEU A 7 0.56 17.55 4.35
C LEU A 7 1.85 17.91 3.60
N MET A 8 2.21 17.11 2.60
CA MET A 8 3.29 17.51 1.69
C MET A 8 2.77 18.58 0.70
N PRO A 9 3.52 19.67 0.48
CA PRO A 9 3.25 20.57 -0.63
C PRO A 9 3.42 19.79 -1.93
N ILE A 10 2.39 19.80 -2.79
CA ILE A 10 2.37 19.10 -4.08
C ILE A 10 3.49 19.66 -4.96
N ALA A 11 4.64 18.99 -4.98
CA ALA A 11 5.57 19.08 -6.09
C ALA A 11 4.93 18.29 -7.23
N ILE A 12 4.43 19.00 -8.25
CA ILE A 12 3.92 18.40 -9.48
C ILE A 12 5.10 17.69 -10.14
N ALA A 13 5.21 16.38 -9.95
CA ALA A 13 6.29 15.58 -10.50
C ALA A 13 5.84 14.22 -11.03
N ALA A 14 4.61 14.09 -11.57
CA ALA A 14 4.25 12.98 -12.45
C ALA A 14 2.94 13.25 -13.21
N VAL A 15 2.96 14.24 -14.09
CA VAL A 15 2.19 14.15 -15.35
C VAL A 15 3.20 14.00 -16.50
N ALA A 16 4.17 13.10 -16.33
CA ALA A 16 5.31 12.96 -17.22
C ALA A 16 5.07 12.02 -18.42
N GLY A 17 3.92 11.35 -18.49
CA GLY A 17 3.61 10.41 -19.58
C GLY A 17 2.80 10.96 -20.75
N ALA A 18 1.94 11.98 -20.56
CA ALA A 18 0.92 12.31 -21.57
C ALA A 18 0.75 13.80 -21.93
N ILE A 19 1.50 14.74 -21.35
CA ILE A 19 1.33 16.17 -21.70
C ILE A 19 2.68 16.79 -22.09
N LYS A 20 3.24 16.26 -23.17
CA LYS A 20 4.33 16.90 -23.91
C LYS A 20 3.76 17.84 -24.97
N THR A 21 3.01 18.87 -24.56
CA THR A 21 2.56 19.94 -25.47
C THR A 21 2.30 21.27 -24.75
N ARG A 22 3.36 22.07 -24.66
CA ARG A 22 3.42 23.49 -25.05
C ARG A 22 2.08 24.24 -25.20
N ASN A 23 1.70 25.07 -24.23
CA ASN A 23 1.35 26.50 -24.41
C ASN A 23 0.79 27.13 -23.12
N GLU A 24 0.97 28.45 -23.02
CA GLU A 24 0.67 29.36 -21.89
C GLU A 24 -0.81 29.51 -21.49
N ASN A 25 -1.67 28.52 -21.74
CA ASN A 25 -3.11 28.58 -21.46
C ASN A 25 -3.49 28.06 -20.05
N ASN A 26 -2.53 27.62 -19.24
CA ASN A 26 -2.78 26.96 -17.94
C ASN A 26 -3.24 27.91 -16.80
N LYS A 27 -3.29 29.22 -17.03
CA LYS A 27 -3.77 30.16 -16.00
C LYS A 27 -5.28 30.10 -15.83
N GLU A 28 -6.01 29.59 -16.82
CA GLU A 28 -7.46 29.45 -16.78
C GLU A 28 -7.90 28.16 -16.10
N LEU A 29 -7.17 27.05 -16.33
CA LEU A 29 -7.39 25.76 -15.66
C LEU A 29 -7.14 25.85 -14.13
N ALA A 30 -6.14 26.64 -13.73
CA ALA A 30 -5.88 26.93 -12.32
C ALA A 30 -6.97 27.80 -11.66
N ARG A 31 -7.74 28.56 -12.44
CA ARG A 31 -8.84 29.40 -11.94
C ARG A 31 -10.15 28.63 -11.83
N THR A 32 -10.42 27.69 -12.74
CA THR A 32 -11.60 26.80 -12.65
C THR A 32 -11.55 25.89 -11.43
N LEU A 33 -10.36 25.41 -11.05
CA LEU A 33 -10.19 24.55 -9.86
C LEU A 33 -10.37 25.28 -8.52
N ARG A 34 -10.24 26.61 -8.49
CA ARG A 34 -10.34 27.42 -7.25
C ARG A 34 -11.77 27.84 -6.90
N ASN A 35 -12.73 27.66 -7.82
CA ASN A 35 -14.12 28.07 -7.65
C ASN A 35 -15.08 26.93 -7.28
N GLU A 36 -14.61 25.70 -7.11
CA GLU A 36 -15.46 24.54 -6.83
C GLU A 36 -15.48 24.18 -5.34
N LYS A 37 -16.00 25.09 -4.51
CA LYS A 37 -16.38 24.79 -3.12
C LYS A 37 -17.70 23.98 -3.02
N ASN A 38 -18.15 23.39 -4.13
CA ASN A 38 -19.44 22.72 -4.31
C ASN A 38 -19.39 21.56 -5.35
N ARG A 39 -18.30 20.78 -5.39
CA ARG A 39 -18.33 19.48 -6.09
C ARG A 39 -18.11 18.34 -5.12
N GLU A 40 -19.22 17.67 -4.80
CA GLU A 40 -19.21 16.31 -4.29
C GLU A 40 -18.47 15.41 -5.30
N SER A 41 -17.61 14.53 -4.77
CA SER A 41 -17.24 13.23 -5.34
C SER A 41 -16.45 13.18 -6.67
N SER A 42 -15.20 13.65 -6.64
CA SER A 42 -14.13 13.10 -7.48
C SER A 42 -12.80 13.30 -6.75
N GLY A 43 -12.40 12.30 -5.96
CA GLY A 43 -11.27 12.38 -5.06
C GLY A 43 -9.97 12.02 -5.76
N TYR A 44 -9.05 12.97 -5.86
CA TYR A 44 -7.62 12.69 -6.01
C TYR A 44 -6.95 12.89 -4.66
N PHE A 45 -6.39 11.83 -4.09
CA PHE A 45 -5.62 11.93 -2.84
C PHE A 45 -4.68 10.73 -2.68
N THR A 46 -3.66 10.92 -1.84
CA THR A 46 -2.60 9.94 -1.59
C THR A 46 -2.66 9.50 -0.13
N LEU A 47 -2.58 8.19 0.12
CA LEU A 47 -2.54 7.60 1.46
C LEU A 47 -1.27 6.75 1.62
N GLY A 48 -0.60 6.90 2.75
CA GLY A 48 0.58 6.11 3.06
C GLY A 48 0.26 4.67 3.45
N THR A 49 1.17 3.76 3.13
CA THR A 49 1.13 2.36 3.59
C THR A 49 2.37 2.04 4.44
N LYS A 50 2.47 0.80 4.91
CA LYS A 50 3.70 0.27 5.56
C LYS A 50 4.45 -0.73 4.68
N ILE A 51 4.09 -0.82 3.40
CA ILE A 51 4.51 -1.87 2.49
C ILE A 51 5.73 -1.40 1.70
N LYS A 52 6.77 -2.24 1.62
CA LYS A 52 8.02 -1.92 0.91
C LYS A 52 8.34 -2.88 -0.23
N ASP A 53 8.01 -4.16 -0.04
CA ASP A 53 8.32 -5.22 -0.99
C ASP A 53 7.21 -5.33 -2.04
N THR A 54 7.58 -5.15 -3.31
CA THR A 54 6.66 -5.19 -4.45
C THR A 54 5.94 -6.53 -4.56
N LYS A 55 6.64 -7.65 -4.37
CA LYS A 55 6.02 -8.99 -4.51
C LYS A 55 5.02 -9.25 -3.39
N LEU A 56 5.31 -8.80 -2.18
CA LEU A 56 4.35 -8.87 -1.08
C LEU A 56 3.14 -7.98 -1.33
N LEU A 57 3.30 -6.81 -1.93
CA LEU A 57 2.17 -5.97 -2.33
C LEU A 57 1.30 -6.67 -3.38
N GLU A 58 1.91 -7.23 -4.45
CA GLU A 58 1.19 -7.97 -5.49
C GLU A 58 0.37 -9.13 -4.91
N GLU A 59 0.98 -9.91 -4.03
CA GLU A 59 0.34 -11.05 -3.39
C GLU A 59 -0.76 -10.61 -2.41
N THR A 60 -0.53 -9.53 -1.65
CA THR A 60 -1.54 -8.94 -0.77
C THR A 60 -2.77 -8.48 -1.56
N LEU A 61 -2.56 -7.74 -2.65
CA LEU A 61 -3.65 -7.28 -3.53
C LEU A 61 -4.41 -8.48 -4.10
N LYS A 62 -3.70 -9.53 -4.51
CA LYS A 62 -4.32 -10.76 -5.02
C LYS A 62 -5.16 -11.49 -3.96
N ILE A 63 -4.66 -11.58 -2.72
CA ILE A 63 -5.40 -12.16 -1.57
C ILE A 63 -6.67 -11.37 -1.30
N TYR A 64 -6.59 -10.04 -1.35
CA TYR A 64 -7.74 -9.15 -1.19
C TYR A 64 -8.75 -9.26 -2.36
N GLY A 65 -8.37 -9.89 -3.47
CA GLY A 65 -9.22 -10.09 -4.64
C GLY A 65 -9.06 -9.02 -5.73
N CYS A 66 -8.07 -8.14 -5.60
CA CYS A 66 -7.73 -7.16 -6.61
C CYS A 66 -6.97 -7.80 -7.78
N LYS A 67 -7.26 -7.32 -8.99
CA LYS A 67 -6.40 -7.53 -10.15
C LYS A 67 -5.44 -6.35 -10.23
N ASN A 68 -4.15 -6.64 -10.37
CA ASN A 68 -3.14 -5.62 -10.50
C ASN A 68 -2.31 -5.80 -11.79
N VAL A 69 -1.66 -4.72 -12.19
CA VAL A 69 -0.71 -4.68 -13.30
C VAL A 69 0.54 -3.94 -12.80
N LEU A 70 1.70 -4.55 -13.00
CA LEU A 70 2.99 -3.92 -12.74
C LEU A 70 3.34 -2.99 -13.91
N ILE A 71 3.61 -1.72 -13.62
CA ILE A 71 3.97 -0.68 -14.59
C ILE A 71 5.31 -0.08 -14.17
N GLY A 72 6.40 -0.61 -14.73
CA GLY A 72 7.74 -0.26 -14.25
C GLY A 72 7.93 -0.81 -12.83
N ASP A 73 8.18 0.07 -11.86
CA ASP A 73 8.31 -0.27 -10.45
C ASP A 73 7.01 -0.02 -9.63
N ASP A 74 5.99 0.54 -10.28
CA ASP A 74 4.71 0.90 -9.67
C ASP A 74 3.65 -0.18 -9.92
N LEU A 75 2.64 -0.22 -9.06
CA LEU A 75 1.55 -1.19 -9.12
C LEU A 75 0.21 -0.50 -9.30
N GLU A 76 -0.47 -0.78 -10.41
CA GLU A 76 -1.82 -0.30 -10.65
C GLU A 76 -2.84 -1.38 -10.29
N THR A 77 -3.89 -1.01 -9.58
CA THR A 77 -5.07 -1.83 -9.37
C THR A 77 -6.33 -1.02 -9.63
N GLU A 78 -7.40 -1.72 -10.00
CA GLU A 78 -8.72 -1.13 -10.18
C GLU A 78 -9.70 -1.71 -9.17
N LEU A 79 -10.49 -0.85 -8.54
CA LEU A 79 -11.60 -1.20 -7.67
C LEU A 79 -12.83 -0.44 -8.15
N ASP A 80 -13.80 -1.17 -8.71
CA ASP A 80 -14.99 -0.62 -9.37
C ASP A 80 -14.67 0.40 -10.48
N LYS A 81 -14.75 1.70 -10.18
CA LYS A 81 -14.43 2.82 -11.10
C LYS A 81 -13.29 3.69 -10.57
N VAL A 82 -12.57 3.18 -9.56
CA VAL A 82 -11.47 3.85 -8.87
C VAL A 82 -10.20 3.17 -9.31
N ARG A 83 -9.30 3.95 -9.90
CA ARG A 83 -7.93 3.49 -10.17
C ARG A 83 -7.05 3.85 -8.99
N ILE A 84 -6.21 2.91 -8.58
CA ILE A 84 -5.32 3.05 -7.44
C ILE A 84 -3.91 2.73 -7.94
N MET A 85 -3.01 3.70 -7.86
CA MET A 85 -1.61 3.51 -8.18
C MET A 85 -0.80 3.41 -6.89
N PHE A 86 0.04 2.39 -6.76
CA PHE A 86 0.98 2.24 -5.68
C PHE A 86 2.36 2.66 -6.15
N GLU A 87 2.85 3.77 -5.60
CA GLU A 87 4.12 4.40 -5.96
C GLU A 87 5.02 4.47 -4.73
N LYS A 88 6.32 4.25 -4.88
CA LYS A 88 7.26 4.35 -3.76
C LYS A 88 7.61 5.79 -3.43
N ASP A 89 7.73 6.09 -2.14
CA ASP A 89 8.31 7.33 -1.64
C ASP A 89 9.84 7.27 -1.56
N GLU A 90 10.45 8.36 -1.07
CA GLU A 90 11.90 8.47 -0.85
C GLU A 90 12.46 7.43 0.15
N ASN A 91 11.60 6.78 0.95
CA ASN A 91 11.95 5.75 1.93
C ASN A 91 11.70 4.32 1.41
N GLU A 92 11.43 4.16 0.11
CA GLU A 92 11.06 2.90 -0.55
C GLU A 92 9.77 2.28 0.04
N VAL A 93 8.86 3.12 0.56
CA VAL A 93 7.55 2.71 1.07
C VAL A 93 6.48 3.08 0.05
N PHE A 94 5.57 2.15 -0.24
CA PHE A 94 4.46 2.42 -1.14
C PHE A 94 3.45 3.39 -0.53
N ASN A 95 3.05 4.37 -1.32
CA ASN A 95 1.89 5.23 -1.15
C ASN A 95 0.83 4.84 -2.19
N ALA A 96 -0.44 4.87 -1.81
CA ALA A 96 -1.55 4.63 -2.70
C ALA A 96 -2.16 5.95 -3.17
N VAL A 97 -2.14 6.19 -4.48
CA VAL A 97 -2.76 7.33 -5.16
C VAL A 97 -4.10 6.90 -5.70
N PHE A 98 -5.18 7.52 -5.23
CA PHE A 98 -6.55 7.22 -5.64
C PHE A 98 -7.00 8.19 -6.74
N LEU A 99 -7.54 7.65 -7.82
CA LEU A 99 -8.13 8.40 -8.93
C LEU A 99 -9.54 7.88 -9.21
N GLY A 100 -10.55 8.68 -8.88
CA GLY A 100 -11.93 8.40 -9.23
C GLY A 100 -12.92 8.91 -8.20
N ASP A 101 -14.14 8.38 -8.29
CA ASP A 101 -15.21 8.69 -7.33
C ASP A 101 -15.10 7.76 -6.11
N ILE A 102 -14.29 8.17 -5.14
CA ILE A 102 -14.13 7.50 -3.86
C ILE A 102 -14.09 8.52 -2.72
N SER A 103 -14.78 8.22 -1.62
CA SER A 103 -14.67 9.03 -0.40
C SER A 103 -13.37 8.72 0.34
N LEU A 104 -12.88 9.70 1.09
CA LEU A 104 -11.67 9.52 1.89
C LEU A 104 -11.81 8.37 2.90
N GLU A 105 -13.00 8.20 3.48
CA GLU A 105 -13.32 7.13 4.43
C GLU A 105 -13.16 5.75 3.78
N LYS A 106 -13.76 5.54 2.60
CA LYS A 106 -13.66 4.26 1.87
C LYS A 106 -12.23 3.94 1.45
N ALA A 107 -11.47 4.95 1.04
CA ALA A 107 -10.07 4.74 0.70
C ALA A 107 -9.20 4.42 1.93
N LYS A 108 -9.48 5.03 3.08
CA LYS A 108 -8.82 4.67 4.35
C LYS A 108 -9.17 3.25 4.78
N GLU A 109 -10.44 2.84 4.64
CA GLU A 109 -10.88 1.47 4.90
C GLU A 109 -10.13 0.49 3.99
N PHE A 110 -10.07 0.76 2.69
CA PHE A 110 -9.31 -0.05 1.74
C PHE A 110 -7.83 -0.19 2.15
N ILE A 111 -7.15 0.92 2.48
CA ILE A 111 -5.74 0.87 2.91
C ILE A 111 -5.57 0.13 4.24
N SER A 112 -6.52 0.27 5.17
CA SER A 112 -6.53 -0.48 6.42
C SER A 112 -6.61 -1.99 6.16
N ASP A 113 -7.52 -2.41 5.28
CA ASP A 113 -7.69 -3.82 4.92
C ASP A 113 -6.44 -4.38 4.23
N ILE A 114 -5.89 -3.67 3.25
CA ILE A 114 -4.64 -4.05 2.57
C ILE A 114 -3.50 -4.18 3.57
N ASN A 115 -3.36 -3.25 4.51
CA ASN A 115 -2.35 -3.34 5.56
C ASN A 115 -2.58 -4.55 6.49
N GLY A 116 -3.84 -4.92 6.74
CA GLY A 116 -4.20 -6.11 7.51
C GLY A 116 -3.77 -7.39 6.81
N GLU A 117 -4.14 -7.56 5.54
CA GLU A 117 -3.77 -8.73 4.73
C GLU A 117 -2.26 -8.84 4.52
N TYR A 118 -1.59 -7.71 4.28
CA TYR A 118 -0.12 -7.66 4.21
C TYR A 118 0.53 -8.15 5.51
N THR A 119 -0.01 -7.78 6.66
CA THR A 119 0.54 -8.19 7.97
C THR A 119 0.43 -9.70 8.15
N LYS A 120 -0.73 -10.27 7.82
CA LYS A 120 -0.95 -11.72 7.89
C LYS A 120 0.01 -12.47 6.96
N LEU A 121 0.15 -11.99 5.72
CA LEU A 121 1.05 -12.58 4.73
C LEU A 121 2.51 -12.56 5.19
N VAL A 122 2.98 -11.42 5.72
CA VAL A 122 4.34 -11.31 6.27
C VAL A 122 4.54 -12.29 7.42
N GLN A 123 3.59 -12.35 8.34
CA GLN A 123 3.66 -13.24 9.49
C GLN A 123 3.73 -14.71 9.07
N GLU A 124 2.90 -15.14 8.12
CA GLU A 124 2.92 -16.49 7.57
C GLU A 124 4.27 -16.83 6.93
N LYS A 125 4.81 -15.94 6.08
CA LYS A 125 6.10 -16.16 5.44
C LYS A 125 7.25 -16.24 6.43
N VAL A 126 7.25 -15.37 7.44
CA VAL A 126 8.27 -15.40 8.51
C VAL A 126 8.18 -16.71 9.29
N TYR A 127 6.97 -17.13 9.68
CA TYR A 127 6.74 -18.39 10.37
C TYR A 127 7.28 -19.59 9.58
N GLN A 128 6.90 -19.72 8.31
CA GLN A 128 7.35 -20.82 7.45
C GLN A 128 8.88 -20.81 7.26
N ASN A 129 9.47 -19.63 7.13
CA ASN A 129 10.92 -19.50 6.96
C ASN A 129 11.66 -19.89 8.25
N LEU A 130 11.16 -19.52 9.43
CA LEU A 130 11.74 -19.92 10.72
C LEU A 130 11.73 -21.45 10.89
N LEU A 131 10.60 -22.11 10.62
CA LEU A 131 10.50 -23.57 10.71
C LEU A 131 11.46 -24.27 9.76
N LYS A 132 11.52 -23.80 8.50
CA LYS A 132 12.41 -24.38 7.49
C LYS A 132 13.88 -24.23 7.88
N ASN A 133 14.27 -23.06 8.39
CA ASN A 133 15.67 -22.79 8.73
C ASN A 133 16.09 -23.48 10.04
N ALA A 134 15.18 -23.64 11.01
CA ALA A 134 15.47 -24.31 12.28
C ALA A 134 16.01 -25.74 12.06
N SER A 135 15.36 -26.51 11.19
CA SER A 135 15.82 -27.86 10.83
C SER A 135 17.21 -27.90 10.20
N GLY A 136 17.65 -26.82 9.54
CA GLY A 136 18.99 -26.70 8.95
C GLY A 136 20.09 -26.29 9.94
N HIS A 137 19.71 -25.90 11.16
CA HIS A 137 20.62 -25.32 12.17
C HIS A 137 20.67 -26.11 13.48
N ASN A 138 20.31 -27.40 13.47
CA ASN A 138 20.17 -28.24 14.67
C ASN A 138 19.25 -27.60 15.73
N LEU A 139 18.21 -26.88 15.28
CA LEU A 139 17.19 -26.32 16.14
C LEU A 139 15.91 -27.13 15.98
N GLN A 140 15.39 -27.64 17.10
CA GLN A 140 14.11 -28.32 17.15
C GLN A 140 13.07 -27.40 17.78
N LEU A 141 11.89 -27.30 17.15
CA LEU A 141 10.78 -26.54 17.73
C LEU A 141 10.34 -27.23 19.03
N GLU A 142 10.46 -26.50 20.15
CA GLU A 142 10.09 -26.95 21.49
C GLU A 142 8.65 -26.55 21.81
N SER A 143 8.28 -25.30 21.53
CA SER A 143 6.93 -24.81 21.76
C SER A 143 6.49 -23.75 20.75
N GLU A 144 5.18 -23.70 20.53
CA GLU A 144 4.48 -22.69 19.74
C GLU A 144 3.32 -22.15 20.58
N GLU A 145 3.25 -20.83 20.74
CA GLU A 145 2.18 -20.14 21.48
C GLU A 145 1.60 -19.01 20.63
N VAL A 146 0.26 -19.01 20.49
CA VAL A 146 -0.48 -17.91 19.86
C VAL A 146 -1.06 -17.02 20.95
N LYS A 147 -0.71 -15.73 20.94
CA LYS A 147 -1.18 -14.73 21.90
C LYS A 147 -2.53 -14.15 21.52
N GLU A 148 -3.17 -13.45 22.46
CA GLU A 148 -4.47 -12.78 22.28
C GLU A 148 -4.46 -11.74 21.14
N ASP A 149 -3.31 -11.15 20.84
CA ASP A 149 -3.12 -10.19 19.73
C ASP A 149 -2.80 -10.87 18.39
N ASN A 150 -2.96 -12.20 18.31
CA ASN A 150 -2.59 -13.06 17.17
C ASN A 150 -1.08 -13.08 16.86
N SER A 151 -0.21 -12.60 17.76
CA SER A 151 1.24 -12.83 17.61
C SER A 151 1.60 -14.29 17.95
N ILE A 152 2.64 -14.81 17.30
CA ILE A 152 3.11 -16.19 17.48
C ILE A 152 4.49 -16.17 18.11
N VAL A 153 4.68 -16.90 19.21
CA VAL A 153 5.98 -17.12 19.85
C VAL A 153 6.44 -18.55 19.57
N LEU A 154 7.63 -18.68 19.00
CA LEU A 154 8.28 -19.97 18.75
C LEU A 154 9.50 -20.11 19.65
N THR A 155 9.55 -21.18 20.43
CA THR A 155 10.73 -21.55 21.22
C THR A 155 11.44 -22.71 20.54
N PHE A 156 12.75 -22.58 20.33
CA PHE A 156 13.57 -23.63 19.74
C PHE A 156 14.64 -24.09 20.74
N ALA A 157 14.80 -25.40 20.84
CA ALA A 157 15.88 -26.04 21.59
C ALA A 157 17.00 -26.49 20.63
N LEU A 158 18.24 -26.47 21.11
CA LEU A 158 19.36 -27.07 20.39
C LEU A 158 19.24 -28.59 20.43
N GLN A 159 19.35 -29.24 19.28
CA GLN A 159 19.40 -30.68 19.17
C GLN A 159 20.85 -31.15 19.38
N GLU A 160 21.09 -31.95 20.44
CA GLU A 160 22.39 -32.59 20.71
C GLU A 160 22.76 -33.66 19.68
#